data_AF-A0A2E7PCJ2-F1
#
_entry.id   AF-A0A2E7PCJ2-F1
#
_cell.length_a   1.000
_cell.length_b   1.000
_cell.length_c   1.000
_cell.angle_alpha   90.00
_cell.angle_beta   90.00
_cell.angle_gamma   90.00
#
_symmetry.space_group_name_H-M   'P 1'
#
loop_
_entity.id
_entity.type
_entity.pdbx_description
1 polymer ?
#
loop_
_entity_poly.entity_id
_entity_poly.type
_entity_poly.pdbx_seq_one_letter_code
_entity_poly.pdbx_strand_id
1 'polypeptide(L)'
;METVVLTARVEQEESRFVARIEDLELEGEGESLEAAQDELIQVMRAWIETLDGTDTLGDVLADAGYPGVDEETELQLEFAESAPKAD
;
A
#
# COMPACT_ATOMS: atom_id res chain seq x y z
N MET A 1 8.90 13.65 13.34
CA MET A 1 8.39 13.15 12.06
C MET A 1 8.40 11.66 12.20
N GLU A 2 7.23 11.13 12.49
CA GLU A 2 6.99 9.69 12.50
C GLU A 2 6.69 9.28 11.07
N THR A 3 7.28 8.17 10.64
CA THR A 3 7.10 7.64 9.29
C THR A 3 6.58 6.23 9.43
N VAL A 4 5.44 5.98 8.81
CA VAL A 4 4.86 4.64 8.74
C VAL A 4 5.18 4.05 7.38
N VAL A 5 5.84 2.89 7.40
CA VAL A 5 6.18 2.14 6.20
C VAL A 5 5.11 1.07 5.98
N LEU A 6 4.35 1.24 4.90
CA LEU A 6 3.39 0.26 4.41
C LEU A 6 4.09 -0.68 3.44
N THR A 7 4.09 -1.97 3.73
CA THR A 7 4.75 -2.96 2.87
C THR A 7 3.72 -3.61 1.95
N ALA A 8 3.80 -3.29 0.66
CA ALA A 8 3.04 -3.97 -0.38
C ALA A 8 3.79 -5.18 -0.91
N ARG A 9 3.10 -6.29 -1.15
CA ARG A 9 3.64 -7.45 -1.87
C ARG A 9 3.09 -7.47 -3.27
N VAL A 10 3.95 -7.77 -4.24
CA VAL A 10 3.50 -8.02 -5.62
C VAL A 10 3.67 -9.49 -5.95
N GLU A 11 2.57 -10.11 -6.35
CA GLU A 11 2.52 -11.51 -6.76
C GLU A 11 2.07 -11.61 -8.21
N GLN A 12 2.65 -12.55 -8.94
CA GLN A 12 2.22 -12.85 -10.30
C GLN A 12 1.10 -13.89 -10.25
N GLU A 13 -0.10 -13.47 -10.63
CA GLU A 13 -1.31 -14.29 -10.66
C GLU A 13 -1.69 -14.58 -12.12
N GLU A 14 -1.52 -15.83 -12.56
CA GLU A 14 -1.85 -16.35 -13.89
C GLU A 14 -1.21 -15.58 -15.07
N SER A 15 -1.82 -14.45 -15.46
CA SER A 15 -1.43 -13.60 -16.59
C SER A 15 -1.29 -12.13 -16.21
N ARG A 16 -1.33 -11.80 -14.91
CA ARG A 16 -1.27 -10.43 -14.39
C ARG A 16 -0.45 -10.37 -13.11
N PHE A 17 -0.09 -9.17 -12.72
CA PHE A 17 0.55 -8.86 -11.45
C PHE A 17 -0.50 -8.25 -10.53
N VAL A 18 -0.47 -8.66 -9.27
CA VAL A 18 -1.37 -8.18 -8.22
C VAL A 18 -0.50 -7.67 -7.08
N ALA A 19 -0.52 -6.36 -6.87
CA ALA A 19 0.14 -5.69 -5.76
C ALA A 19 -0.87 -5.51 -4.63
N ARG A 20 -0.61 -6.06 -3.45
CA ARG A 20 -1.53 -5.97 -2.30
C ARG A 20 -0.83 -5.58 -1.01
N ILE A 21 -1.52 -4.83 -0.16
CA ILE A 21 -1.12 -4.54 1.22
C ILE A 21 -1.98 -5.43 2.11
N GLU A 22 -1.40 -6.48 2.68
CA GLU A 22 -2.14 -7.44 3.51
C GLU A 22 -2.80 -6.76 4.72
N ASP A 23 -2.14 -5.75 5.29
CA ASP A 23 -2.61 -5.03 6.47
C ASP A 23 -3.78 -4.08 6.19
N LEU A 24 -3.98 -3.64 4.94
CA LEU A 24 -4.97 -2.62 4.59
C LEU A 24 -6.05 -3.09 3.62
N GLU A 25 -6.00 -4.36 3.21
CA GLU A 25 -6.91 -4.92 2.19
C GLU A 25 -6.92 -4.09 0.88
N LEU A 26 -5.82 -3.39 0.59
CA LEU A 26 -5.64 -2.61 -0.64
C LEU A 26 -4.97 -3.47 -1.69
N GLU A 27 -5.53 -3.50 -2.90
CA GLU A 27 -4.96 -4.20 -4.04
C GLU A 27 -4.95 -3.34 -5.31
N GLY A 28 -3.92 -3.54 -6.13
CA GLY A 28 -3.75 -2.95 -7.45
C GLY A 28 -3.37 -4.05 -8.44
N GLU A 29 -4.03 -4.07 -9.59
CA GLU A 29 -3.86 -5.11 -10.59
C GLU A 29 -3.24 -4.51 -11.85
N GLY A 30 -2.34 -5.24 -12.51
CA GLY A 30 -1.68 -4.75 -13.70
C GLY A 30 -1.16 -5.84 -14.62
N GLU A 31 -1.00 -5.48 -15.89
CA GLU A 31 -0.44 -6.37 -16.92
C GLU A 31 1.07 -6.64 -16.69
N SER A 32 1.71 -5.82 -15.86
CA SER A 32 3.14 -5.86 -15.54
C SER A 32 3.34 -5.46 -14.08
N LEU A 33 4.52 -5.77 -13.53
CA LEU A 33 4.92 -5.38 -12.18
C LEU A 33 4.70 -3.88 -11.95
N GLU A 34 5.25 -3.04 -12.82
CA GLU A 34 5.07 -1.57 -12.77
C GLU A 34 3.60 -1.16 -12.83
N ALA A 35 2.80 -1.76 -13.72
CA ALA A 35 1.37 -1.44 -13.82
C ALA A 35 0.60 -1.76 -12.54
N ALA A 36 0.89 -2.89 -11.89
CA ALA A 36 0.25 -3.25 -10.63
C ALA A 36 0.70 -2.33 -9.48
N GLN A 37 1.98 -1.93 -9.48
CA GLN A 37 2.50 -0.97 -8.50
C GLN A 37 1.87 0.41 -8.66
N ASP A 38 1.82 0.94 -9.89
CA ASP A 38 1.16 2.21 -10.20
C ASP A 38 -0.33 2.19 -9.80
N GLU A 39 -1.03 1.10 -10.12
CA GLU A 39 -2.44 0.94 -9.71
C GLU A 39 -2.59 0.96 -8.19
N LEU A 40 -1.76 0.22 -7.45
CA LEU A 40 -1.80 0.24 -5.99
C LEU A 40 -1.49 1.64 -5.42
N ILE A 41 -0.54 2.38 -6.02
CA ILE A 41 -0.25 3.76 -5.61
C ILE A 41 -1.48 4.65 -5.80
N GLN A 42 -2.19 4.51 -6.92
CA GLN A 42 -3.42 5.27 -7.18
C GLN A 42 -4.52 4.90 -6.20
N VAL A 43 -4.75 3.60 -5.98
CA VAL A 43 -5.72 3.08 -5.01
C VAL A 43 -5.41 3.59 -3.60
N MET A 44 -4.16 3.53 -3.18
CA MET A 44 -3.72 4.05 -1.88
C MET A 44 -3.95 5.56 -1.75
N ARG A 45 -3.63 6.34 -2.79
CA ARG A 45 -3.88 7.79 -2.79
C ARG A 45 -5.37 8.12 -2.63
N ALA A 46 -6.22 7.43 -3.39
CA ALA A 46 -7.67 7.60 -3.31
C ALA A 46 -8.23 7.16 -1.95
N TRP A 47 -7.67 6.10 -1.38
CA TRP A 47 -8.01 5.61 -0.06
C TRP A 47 -7.63 6.61 1.04
N ILE A 48 -6.42 7.16 0.99
CA ILE A 48 -5.98 8.22 1.92
C ILE A 48 -6.90 9.43 1.78
N GLU A 49 -7.18 9.90 0.55
CA GLU A 49 -8.06 11.06 0.32
C GLU A 49 -9.48 10.84 0.87
N THR A 50 -10.00 9.61 0.76
CA THR A 50 -11.31 9.24 1.30
C THR A 50 -11.32 9.27 2.83
N LEU A 51 -10.27 8.73 3.47
CA LEU A 51 -10.17 8.65 4.93
C LEU A 51 -9.80 9.99 5.56
N ASP A 52 -8.96 10.78 4.90
CA ASP A 52 -8.61 12.16 5.28
C ASP A 52 -9.86 13.06 5.24
N GLY A 53 -10.69 12.92 4.21
CA GLY A 53 -11.98 13.63 4.13
C GLY A 53 -13.01 13.21 5.19
N THR A 54 -12.76 12.15 5.96
CA THR A 54 -13.63 11.68 7.05
C THR A 54 -12.94 11.67 8.42
N ASP A 55 -11.70 12.15 8.51
CA ASP A 55 -10.85 12.10 9.72
C ASP A 55 -10.71 10.67 10.31
N THR A 56 -10.82 9.61 9.49
CA THR A 56 -10.76 8.21 9.96
C THR A 56 -9.45 7.50 9.61
N LEU A 57 -8.53 8.18 8.92
CA LEU A 57 -7.25 7.62 8.46
C LEU A 57 -6.46 6.96 9.60
N GLY A 58 -6.30 7.66 10.73
CA GLY A 58 -5.55 7.16 11.87
C GLY A 58 -6.20 5.95 12.55
N ASP A 59 -7.53 5.86 12.54
CA ASP A 59 -8.27 4.74 13.14
C ASP A 59 -8.10 3.46 12.31
N VAL A 60 -8.20 3.57 10.98
CA VAL A 60 -8.00 2.43 10.07
C VAL A 60 -6.55 1.95 10.09
N LEU A 61 -5.58 2.86 10.13
CA LEU A 61 -4.17 2.49 10.23
C LEU A 61 -3.85 1.85 11.60
N ALA A 62 -4.46 2.33 12.68
CA ALA A 62 -4.32 1.70 13.99
C ALA A 62 -4.88 0.27 14.02
N ASP A 63 -6.03 0.02 13.37
CA ASP A 63 -6.61 -1.32 13.24
C ASP A 63 -5.71 -2.26 12.43
N ALA A 64 -5.06 -1.72 11.40
CA ALA A 64 -4.05 -2.42 10.59
C ALA A 64 -2.70 -2.66 11.31
N GLY A 65 -2.57 -2.25 12.58
CA GLY A 65 -1.35 -2.46 13.37
C GLY A 65 -0.33 -1.32 13.31
N TYR A 66 -0.72 -0.16 12.78
CA TYR A 66 0.07 1.07 12.75
C TYR A 66 -0.54 2.12 13.72
N PRO A 67 -0.39 1.97 15.04
CA PRO A 67 -0.92 2.93 16.00
C PRO A 67 -0.15 4.25 15.98
N GLY A 68 -0.85 5.37 16.25
CA GLY A 68 -0.22 6.69 16.38
C GLY A 68 0.00 7.42 15.06
N VAL A 69 -0.85 7.15 14.05
CA VAL A 69 -0.85 7.95 12.82
C VAL A 69 -1.68 9.21 13.03
N ASP A 70 -1.01 10.35 13.11
CA ASP A 70 -1.56 11.70 13.13
C ASP A 70 -1.35 12.44 11.78
N GLU A 71 -1.92 13.64 11.63
CA GLU A 71 -1.83 14.50 10.44
C GLU A 71 -0.38 14.81 10.00
N GLU A 72 0.58 14.78 10.93
CA GLU A 72 2.00 15.03 10.67
C GLU A 72 2.79 13.77 10.29
N THR A 73 2.12 12.62 10.21
CA THR A 73 2.75 11.32 9.93
C THR A 73 2.94 11.15 8.44
N GLU A 74 4.17 10.81 8.04
CA GLU A 74 4.46 10.51 6.64
C GLU A 74 4.20 9.04 6.34
N LEU A 75 3.32 8.76 5.37
CA LEU A 75 3.07 7.41 4.88
C LEU A 75 4.02 7.10 3.72
N GLN A 76 4.87 6.09 3.88
CA GLN A 76 5.77 5.60 2.86
C GLN A 76 5.32 4.22 2.39
N LEU A 77 4.99 4.09 1.10
CA LEU A 77 4.70 2.79 0.50
C LEU A 77 5.99 2.17 -0.02
N GLU A 78 6.33 0.99 0.50
CA GLU A 78 7.41 0.16 0.00
C GLU A 78 6.86 -1.10 -0.64
N PHE A 79 7.28 -1.36 -1.87
CA PHE A 79 7.01 -2.62 -2.52
C PHE A 79 8.11 -3.60 -2.12
N ALA A 80 7.73 -4.66 -1.42
CA ALA A 80 8.57 -5.82 -1.23
C ALA A 80 8.80 -6.45 -2.60
N GLU A 81 9.88 -6.01 -3.26
CA GLU A 81 10.36 -6.61 -4.49
C GLU A 81 10.59 -8.08 -4.17
N SER A 82 9.78 -8.98 -4.73
CA SER A 82 10.12 -10.39 -4.79
C SER A 82 11.27 -10.48 -5.79
N ALA A 83 12.46 -10.04 -5.37
CA ALA A 83 13.65 -10.05 -6.18
C ALA A 83 13.77 -11.44 -6.77
N PRO A 84 13.78 -11.61 -8.11
CA PRO A 84 14.35 -12.82 -8.65
C PRO A 84 15.80 -12.79 -8.14
N LYS A 85 16.18 -13.73 -7.27
CA LYS A 85 17.59 -13.99 -6.97
C LYS A 85 18.30 -14.15 -8.31
N ALA A 86 18.98 -13.10 -8.77
CA ALA A 86 19.94 -13.21 -9.83
C ALA A 86 21.17 -13.87 -9.19
N ASP A 87 21.35 -15.15 -9.52
CA ASP A 87 22.53 -15.97 -9.24
C ASP A 87 23.78 -15.39 -9.94
#